data_AF-A0A1G1F9D9-F1
#
_entry.id   AF-A0A1G1F9D9-F1
#
_cell.length_a   1.000
_cell.length_b   1.000
_cell.length_c   1.000
_cell.angle_alpha   90.00
_cell.angle_beta   90.00
_cell.angle_gamma   90.00
#
_symmetry.space_group_name_H-M   'P 1'
#
loop_
_entity.id
_entity.type
_entity.pdbx_description
1 polymer ?
#
loop_
_entity_poly.entity_id
_entity_poly.type
_entity_poly.pdbx_seq_one_letter_code
_entity_poly.pdbx_strand_id
1 'polypeptide(L)'
;MKETIFGLRFSANESIQPTNEELRLFLEGPRADGKSGCHRDDLAAFDGLLQRIETFEQKHGQVVDQPGWQERKLLGVLAHSRFFRPSFRAAVEQFKYQAHALENIDLRKPTAFIRSAEEEIAKLNPKKDEAKMARLKELVEQRNRDLDGLRKRWPLLVKELNDISLYIRDGLAKITNLCEAAITTLVSLQVKGEKKDELVEDLKRHYRDRVRDDLQVGPVTKEYLAQLQGEVAALSQQLSSGVLQDFYFMTELYEQIHEHVNQSSARIEKLNSRIAAGKRQDLEADKRMIRELNGVIAALVSPLPFESGGGTAEPAEQQEKILFEKRREMVDHVFDVLKKSVVPPAK
;
A
#
# COMPACT_ATOMS: atom_id res chain seq x y z
N MET A 1 14.98 3.33 -24.53
CA MET A 1 13.52 3.09 -24.46
C MET A 1 13.12 3.13 -22.99
N LYS A 2 12.22 4.04 -22.60
CA LYS A 2 11.86 4.26 -21.18
C LYS A 2 10.66 3.38 -20.84
N GLU A 3 10.92 2.19 -20.33
CA GLU A 3 9.88 1.27 -19.87
C GLU A 3 9.35 1.72 -18.51
N THR A 4 8.11 2.22 -18.52
CA THR A 4 7.32 2.57 -17.35
C THR A 4 6.41 1.41 -16.98
N ILE A 5 6.50 0.93 -15.74
CA ILE A 5 5.39 0.23 -15.08
C ILE A 5 5.01 0.93 -13.75
N PHE A 6 5.91 1.77 -13.17
CA PHE A 6 5.65 2.64 -12.02
C PHE A 6 6.27 4.06 -12.14
N GLY A 7 6.47 4.54 -13.38
CA GLY A 7 7.26 5.74 -13.68
C GLY A 7 6.61 7.06 -13.27
N LEU A 8 7.33 7.85 -12.47
CA LEU A 8 7.04 9.26 -12.19
C LEU A 8 7.07 10.06 -13.50
N ARG A 9 5.91 10.17 -14.16
CA ARG A 9 5.60 11.34 -15.01
C ARG A 9 4.64 12.22 -14.24
N PHE A 10 5.15 12.79 -13.16
CA PHE A 10 4.56 14.03 -12.68
C PHE A 10 4.83 15.10 -13.73
N SER A 11 3.89 16.03 -13.89
CA SER A 11 4.24 17.39 -14.31
C SER A 11 4.96 18.06 -13.13
N ALA A 12 5.96 17.37 -12.56
CA ALA A 12 6.62 17.74 -11.32
C ALA A 12 7.28 19.07 -11.58
N ASN A 13 6.94 20.05 -10.77
CA ASN A 13 7.61 21.32 -10.88
C ASN A 13 9.01 21.18 -10.27
N GLU A 14 10.03 21.02 -11.11
CA GLU A 14 11.44 20.84 -10.72
C GLU A 14 11.92 21.93 -9.75
N SER A 15 11.33 23.12 -9.79
CA SER A 15 11.70 24.23 -8.90
C SER A 15 11.29 24.04 -7.43
N ILE A 16 10.43 23.06 -7.12
CA ILE A 16 9.94 22.80 -5.75
C ILE A 16 10.14 21.34 -5.31
N GLN A 17 10.80 20.51 -6.12
CA GLN A 17 11.10 19.13 -5.74
C GLN A 17 12.22 19.10 -4.69
N PRO A 18 12.08 18.31 -3.62
CA PRO A 18 13.20 18.08 -2.73
C PRO A 18 14.30 17.32 -3.47
N THR A 19 15.54 17.64 -3.11
CA THR A 19 16.66 16.73 -3.33
C THR A 19 16.48 15.46 -2.48
N ASN A 20 17.14 14.37 -2.88
CA ASN A 20 17.12 13.13 -2.11
C ASN A 20 17.63 13.34 -0.67
N GLU A 21 18.59 14.26 -0.47
CA GLU A 21 19.12 14.59 0.84
C GLU A 21 18.10 15.34 1.70
N GLU A 22 17.40 16.34 1.14
CA GLU A 22 16.34 17.06 1.85
C GLU A 22 15.19 16.14 2.26
N LEU A 23 14.78 15.23 1.38
CA LEU A 23 13.74 14.25 1.70
C LEU A 23 14.20 13.30 2.81
N ARG A 24 15.44 12.80 2.74
CA ARG A 24 16.01 11.93 3.78
C ARG A 24 16.05 12.63 5.13
N LEU A 25 16.59 13.85 5.18
CA LEU A 25 16.69 14.65 6.40
C LEU A 25 15.30 14.95 7.00
N PHE A 26 14.30 15.21 6.16
CA PHE A 26 12.92 15.36 6.61
C PHE A 26 12.37 14.07 7.23
N LEU A 27 12.55 12.93 6.56
CA LEU A 27 12.05 11.64 7.04
C LEU A 27 12.68 11.21 8.37
N GLU A 28 13.95 11.54 8.58
CA GLU A 28 14.71 11.30 9.81
C GLU A 28 14.51 12.42 10.87
N GLY A 29 13.83 13.49 10.49
CA GLY A 29 13.51 14.61 11.38
C GLY A 29 12.38 14.29 12.36
N PRO A 30 12.34 14.98 13.51
CA PRO A 30 11.29 14.81 14.51
C PRO A 30 9.95 15.28 13.98
N ARG A 31 8.87 14.62 14.42
CA ARG A 31 7.52 15.01 14.03
C ARG A 31 7.11 16.35 14.63
N ALA A 32 6.44 17.17 13.83
CA ALA A 32 5.90 18.46 14.27
C ALA A 32 4.71 18.35 15.25
N ASP A 33 4.05 17.19 15.33
CA ASP A 33 2.85 16.98 16.17
C ASP A 33 3.16 16.66 17.64
N GLY A 34 4.43 16.78 18.06
CA GLY A 34 4.86 16.52 19.43
C GLY A 34 4.83 15.04 19.84
N LYS A 35 4.51 14.14 18.90
CA LYS A 35 4.65 12.70 19.11
C LYS A 35 6.13 12.33 19.07
N SER A 36 6.54 11.42 19.96
CA SER A 36 7.86 10.80 19.89
C SER A 36 8.03 10.08 18.55
N GLY A 37 9.23 10.16 17.97
CA GLY A 37 9.58 9.51 16.71
C GLY A 37 9.83 10.47 15.54
N CYS A 38 10.16 9.87 14.39
CA CYS A 38 10.49 10.56 13.15
C CYS A 38 9.34 10.47 12.13
N HIS A 39 9.39 11.28 11.07
CA HIS A 39 8.39 11.22 9.99
C HIS A 39 8.35 9.85 9.26
N ARG A 40 9.47 9.12 9.22
CA ARG A 40 9.56 7.76 8.66
C ARG A 40 8.71 6.74 9.43
N ASP A 41 8.52 6.93 10.74
CA ASP A 41 7.86 5.94 11.59
C ASP A 41 6.38 5.73 11.22
N ASP A 42 5.75 6.73 10.60
CA ASP A 42 4.40 6.60 10.05
C ASP A 42 4.28 5.53 8.95
N LEU A 43 5.39 5.17 8.29
CA LEU A 43 5.43 4.18 7.22
C LEU A 43 5.93 2.82 7.71
N ALA A 44 6.35 2.69 8.98
CA ALA A 44 7.02 1.48 9.48
C ALA A 44 6.20 0.20 9.27
N ALA A 45 4.89 0.24 9.52
CA ALA A 45 4.02 -0.92 9.30
C ALA A 45 3.87 -1.27 7.81
N PHE A 46 3.79 -0.26 6.96
CA PHE A 46 3.75 -0.43 5.51
C PHE A 46 5.06 -1.02 4.98
N ASP A 47 6.19 -0.48 5.45
CA ASP A 47 7.55 -0.93 5.09
C ASP A 47 7.80 -2.38 5.55
N GLY A 48 7.33 -2.75 6.74
CA GLY A 48 7.41 -4.12 7.24
C GLY A 48 6.65 -5.12 6.36
N LEU A 49 5.44 -4.78 5.90
CA LEU A 49 4.69 -5.64 4.97
C LEU A 49 5.32 -5.68 3.58
N LEU A 50 5.80 -4.53 3.08
CA LEU A 50 6.50 -4.45 1.79
C LEU A 50 7.73 -5.37 1.78
N GLN A 51 8.56 -5.33 2.82
CA GLN A 51 9.74 -6.17 2.93
C GLN A 51 9.39 -7.68 3.01
N ARG A 52 8.33 -8.03 3.74
CA ARG A 52 7.83 -9.43 3.81
C ARG A 52 7.39 -9.92 2.44
N ILE A 53 6.69 -9.09 1.67
CA ILE A 53 6.25 -9.40 0.31
C ILE A 53 7.45 -9.54 -0.64
N GLU A 54 8.41 -8.63 -0.60
CA GLU A 54 9.62 -8.72 -1.42
C GLU A 54 10.42 -9.99 -1.12
N THR A 55 10.56 -10.32 0.17
CA THR A 55 11.22 -11.57 0.60
C THR A 55 10.46 -12.80 0.09
N PHE A 56 9.12 -12.78 0.16
CA PHE A 56 8.26 -13.84 -0.35
C PHE A 56 8.38 -14.02 -1.87
N GLU A 57 8.38 -12.92 -2.64
CA GLU A 57 8.55 -12.95 -4.10
C GLU A 57 9.96 -13.42 -4.52
N GLN A 58 11.01 -13.05 -3.78
CA GLN A 58 12.39 -13.49 -4.06
C GLN A 58 12.64 -14.96 -3.70
N LYS A 59 12.05 -15.44 -2.60
CA LYS A 59 12.19 -16.83 -2.13
C LYS A 59 11.27 -17.82 -2.85
N HIS A 60 10.43 -17.38 -3.78
CA HIS A 60 9.61 -18.23 -4.64
C HIS A 60 10.53 -19.09 -5.56
N GLY A 61 11.06 -20.19 -5.00
CA GLY A 61 12.02 -21.09 -5.65
C GLY A 61 12.99 -21.78 -4.69
N GLN A 62 13.13 -21.33 -3.44
CA GLN A 62 14.02 -21.94 -2.44
C GLN A 62 13.20 -22.58 -1.30
N VAL A 63 13.52 -23.84 -0.97
CA VAL A 63 12.78 -24.68 -0.01
C VAL A 63 13.10 -24.30 1.45
N VAL A 64 14.18 -23.56 1.68
CA VAL A 64 14.67 -23.18 3.01
C VAL A 64 13.94 -21.90 3.45
N ASP A 65 13.12 -22.00 4.49
CA ASP A 65 12.25 -20.95 5.06
C ASP A 65 10.99 -20.59 4.25
N GLN A 66 10.10 -21.56 4.03
CA GLN A 66 8.76 -21.24 3.52
C GLN A 66 7.88 -20.67 4.66
N PRO A 67 7.16 -19.56 4.43
CA PRO A 67 6.19 -19.06 5.40
C PRO A 67 5.11 -20.11 5.68
N GLY A 68 4.53 -20.06 6.88
CA GLY A 68 3.43 -20.95 7.26
C GLY A 68 2.25 -20.85 6.29
N TRP A 69 1.39 -21.88 6.24
CA TRP A 69 0.30 -21.99 5.26
C TRP A 69 -0.56 -20.72 5.12
N GLN A 70 -1.01 -20.17 6.25
CA GLN A 70 -1.82 -18.96 6.28
C GLN A 70 -1.05 -17.73 5.81
N GLU A 71 0.22 -17.64 6.20
CA GLU A 71 1.10 -16.54 5.79
C GLU A 71 1.40 -16.59 4.29
N ARG A 72 1.56 -17.77 3.69
CA ARG A 72 1.70 -17.92 2.22
C ARG A 72 0.51 -17.33 1.47
N LYS A 73 -0.71 -17.65 1.90
CA LYS A 73 -1.93 -17.11 1.29
C LYS A 73 -2.02 -15.59 1.49
N LEU A 74 -1.74 -15.11 2.70
CA LEU A 74 -1.72 -13.69 3.01
C LEU A 74 -0.72 -12.96 2.09
N LEU A 75 0.56 -13.32 2.12
CA LEU A 75 1.60 -12.68 1.33
C LEU A 75 1.33 -12.81 -0.18
N GLY A 76 0.76 -13.92 -0.64
CA GLY A 76 0.33 -14.09 -2.02
C GLY A 76 -0.78 -13.11 -2.43
N VAL A 77 -1.81 -12.93 -1.61
CA VAL A 77 -2.88 -11.93 -1.85
C VAL A 77 -2.32 -10.51 -1.81
N LEU A 78 -1.46 -10.19 -0.83
CA LEU A 78 -0.84 -8.88 -0.72
C LEU A 78 0.08 -8.57 -1.92
N ALA A 79 0.87 -9.55 -2.39
CA ALA A 79 1.71 -9.42 -3.57
C ALA A 79 0.86 -9.20 -4.85
N HIS A 80 -0.20 -9.99 -5.00
CA HIS A 80 -1.08 -9.91 -6.16
C HIS A 80 -1.89 -8.60 -6.20
N SER A 81 -2.40 -8.11 -5.07
CA SER A 81 -3.20 -6.86 -5.02
C SER A 81 -2.40 -5.61 -5.43
N ARG A 82 -1.06 -5.68 -5.39
CA ARG A 82 -0.14 -4.58 -5.69
C ARG A 82 -0.33 -3.32 -4.83
N PHE A 83 -1.03 -3.42 -3.71
CA PHE A 83 -1.21 -2.30 -2.78
C PHE A 83 0.13 -1.90 -2.13
N PHE A 84 0.92 -2.88 -1.71
CA PHE A 84 2.26 -2.67 -1.17
C PHE A 84 3.29 -2.61 -2.31
N ARG A 85 3.65 -1.39 -2.75
CA ARG A 85 4.66 -1.15 -3.79
C ARG A 85 5.62 -0.02 -3.39
N PRO A 86 6.91 -0.09 -3.76
CA PRO A 86 7.87 0.98 -3.47
C PRO A 86 7.47 2.35 -4.05
N SER A 87 6.81 2.36 -5.21
CA SER A 87 6.32 3.60 -5.84
C SER A 87 5.21 4.28 -5.04
N PHE A 88 4.32 3.48 -4.44
CA PHE A 88 3.24 4.01 -3.60
C PHE A 88 3.82 4.62 -2.32
N ARG A 89 4.75 3.91 -1.67
CA ARG A 89 5.55 4.41 -0.55
C ARG A 89 6.22 5.75 -0.88
N ALA A 90 6.92 5.83 -2.00
CA ALA A 90 7.60 7.06 -2.44
C ALA A 90 6.63 8.23 -2.67
N ALA A 91 5.45 7.98 -3.26
CA ALA A 91 4.42 9.01 -3.43
C ALA A 91 3.92 9.55 -2.09
N VAL A 92 3.75 8.69 -1.08
CA VAL A 92 3.36 9.11 0.27
C VAL A 92 4.47 9.91 0.97
N GLU A 93 5.73 9.50 0.86
CA GLU A 93 6.88 10.26 1.39
C GLU A 93 6.94 11.67 0.78
N GLN A 94 6.82 11.76 -0.55
CA GLN A 94 6.84 13.01 -1.27
C GLN A 94 5.65 13.91 -0.88
N PHE A 95 4.44 13.33 -0.77
CA PHE A 95 3.26 14.06 -0.31
C PHE A 95 3.49 14.68 1.08
N LYS A 96 4.02 13.89 2.03
CA LYS A 96 4.29 14.36 3.39
C LYS A 96 5.32 15.49 3.43
N TYR A 97 6.40 15.36 2.66
CA TYR A 97 7.40 16.41 2.55
C TYR A 97 6.78 17.72 2.05
N GLN A 98 6.02 17.66 0.95
CA GLN A 98 5.41 18.86 0.37
C GLN A 98 4.32 19.46 1.28
N ALA A 99 3.59 18.63 2.02
CA ALA A 99 2.60 19.08 2.99
C ALA A 99 3.28 19.80 4.16
N HIS A 100 4.42 19.29 4.64
CA HIS A 100 5.25 19.95 5.64
C HIS A 100 5.83 21.28 5.12
N ALA A 101 6.29 21.32 3.87
CA ALA A 101 6.77 22.55 3.25
C ALA A 101 5.66 23.62 3.15
N LEU A 102 4.42 23.22 2.82
CA LEU A 102 3.27 24.12 2.81
C LEU A 102 2.91 24.62 4.21
N GLU A 103 2.89 23.74 5.22
CA GLU A 103 2.59 24.08 6.60
C GLU A 103 3.53 25.17 7.15
N ASN A 104 4.80 25.11 6.75
CA ASN A 104 5.84 26.07 7.16
C ASN A 104 5.81 27.41 6.42
N ILE A 105 4.95 27.61 5.41
CA ILE A 105 4.78 28.95 4.82
C ILE A 105 4.09 29.87 5.83
N ASP A 106 4.78 30.95 6.21
CA ASP A 106 4.25 31.98 7.11
C ASP A 106 4.31 33.36 6.42
N LEU A 107 3.15 33.86 6.00
CA LEU A 107 3.02 35.20 5.44
C LEU A 107 2.79 36.26 6.52
N ARG A 108 2.40 35.87 7.75
CA ARG A 108 2.02 36.80 8.81
C ARG A 108 3.24 37.43 9.47
N LYS A 109 4.27 36.63 9.81
CA LYS A 109 5.49 37.14 10.44
C LYS A 109 6.23 38.17 9.58
N PRO A 110 6.49 37.92 8.27
CA PRO A 110 7.13 38.93 7.42
C PRO A 110 6.27 40.19 7.27
N THR A 111 4.95 40.03 7.10
CA THR A 111 4.03 41.19 6.99
C THR A 111 4.02 42.05 8.25
N ALA A 112 3.98 41.43 9.43
CA ALA A 112 4.01 42.16 10.70
C ALA A 112 5.33 42.88 10.92
N PHE A 113 6.45 42.27 10.54
CA PHE A 113 7.77 42.91 10.59
C PHE A 113 7.82 44.14 9.68
N ILE A 114 7.37 44.02 8.43
CA ILE A 114 7.38 45.13 7.45
C ILE A 114 6.56 46.30 7.98
N ARG A 115 5.34 46.05 8.45
CA ARG A 115 4.49 47.09 9.04
C ARG A 115 5.17 47.77 10.24
N SER A 116 5.74 46.99 11.15
CA SER A 116 6.45 47.53 12.32
C SER A 116 7.69 48.35 11.94
N ALA A 117 8.43 47.94 10.91
CA ALA A 117 9.62 48.63 10.44
C ALA A 117 9.26 49.94 9.72
N GLU A 118 8.18 49.95 8.92
CA GLU A 118 7.66 51.16 8.27
C GLU A 118 7.14 52.18 9.30
N GLU A 119 6.43 51.73 10.33
CA GLU A 119 5.99 52.59 11.44
C GLU A 119 7.17 53.19 12.22
N GLU A 120 8.26 52.43 12.41
CA GLU A 120 9.48 52.93 13.06
C GLU A 120 10.20 53.93 12.16
N ILE A 121 10.35 53.64 10.86
CA ILE A 121 10.96 54.57 9.89
C ILE A 121 10.21 55.91 9.89
N ALA A 122 8.89 55.90 9.97
CA ALA A 122 8.06 57.11 9.99
C ALA A 122 8.28 57.99 11.25
N LYS A 123 8.79 57.42 12.35
CA LYS A 123 9.04 58.12 13.62
C LYS A 123 10.46 58.67 13.76
N LEU A 124 11.41 58.20 12.95
CA LEU A 124 12.82 58.57 13.02
C LEU A 124 13.10 59.96 12.42
N ASN A 125 14.15 60.65 12.91
CA ASN A 125 14.55 61.95 12.39
C ASN A 125 15.48 61.78 11.18
N PRO A 126 15.10 62.27 9.97
CA PRO A 126 15.88 62.05 8.75
C PRO A 126 17.31 62.57 8.79
N LYS A 127 17.60 63.58 9.63
CA LYS A 127 18.93 64.20 9.72
C LYS A 127 19.83 63.57 10.79
N LYS A 128 19.26 62.83 11.75
CA LYS A 128 20.01 62.23 12.87
C LYS A 128 20.09 60.71 12.78
N ASP A 129 19.11 60.08 12.16
CA ASP A 129 18.92 58.62 12.17
C ASP A 129 19.10 57.98 10.78
N GLU A 130 19.77 58.66 9.86
CA GLU A 130 19.91 58.26 8.44
C GLU A 130 20.40 56.80 8.27
N ALA A 131 21.43 56.40 9.02
CA ALA A 131 21.97 55.03 8.97
C ALA A 131 20.97 53.98 9.47
N LYS A 132 20.21 54.28 10.53
CA LYS A 132 19.18 53.38 11.08
C LYS A 132 18.01 53.24 10.09
N MET A 133 17.60 54.34 9.47
CA MET A 133 16.57 54.34 8.43
C MET A 133 17.00 53.53 7.20
N ALA A 134 18.24 53.71 6.71
CA ALA A 134 18.76 52.96 5.58
C ALA A 134 18.75 51.45 5.86
N ARG A 135 19.24 51.03 7.03
CA ARG A 135 19.22 49.62 7.45
C ARG A 135 17.81 49.04 7.55
N LEU A 136 16.85 49.78 8.12
CA LEU A 136 15.46 49.32 8.20
C LEU A 136 14.82 49.18 6.82
N LYS A 137 15.10 50.11 5.89
CA LYS A 137 14.64 50.00 4.50
C LYS A 137 15.19 48.77 3.80
N GLU A 138 16.49 48.49 3.95
CA GLU A 138 17.11 47.28 3.38
C GLU A 138 16.46 45.99 3.94
N LEU A 139 16.19 45.94 5.25
CA LEU A 139 15.49 44.80 5.86
C LEU A 139 14.05 44.68 5.35
N VAL A 140 13.34 45.79 5.16
CA VAL A 140 11.98 45.80 4.56
C VAL A 140 12.02 45.29 3.13
N GLU A 141 12.95 45.74 2.31
CA GLU A 141 13.14 45.27 0.93
C GLU A 141 13.45 43.77 0.90
N GLN A 142 14.34 43.28 1.76
CA GLN A 142 14.62 41.85 1.88
C GLN A 142 13.36 41.07 2.25
N ARG A 143 12.58 41.54 3.22
CA ARG A 143 11.35 40.85 3.65
C ARG A 143 10.25 40.88 2.61
N ASN A 144 10.13 41.97 1.83
CA ASN A 144 9.23 42.02 0.68
C ASN A 144 9.61 40.95 -0.37
N ARG A 145 10.91 40.80 -0.67
CA ARG A 145 11.40 39.74 -1.59
C ARG A 145 11.08 38.35 -1.06
N ASP A 146 11.33 38.08 0.23
CA ASP A 146 11.00 36.81 0.87
C ASP A 146 9.50 36.51 0.76
N LEU A 147 8.66 37.51 1.04
CA LEU A 147 7.20 37.42 1.03
C LEU A 147 6.68 37.11 -0.40
N ASP A 148 7.21 37.79 -1.41
CA ASP A 148 6.88 37.50 -2.82
C ASP A 148 7.30 36.09 -3.22
N GLY A 149 8.46 35.61 -2.75
CA GLY A 149 8.91 34.23 -2.92
C GLY A 149 7.91 33.23 -2.33
N LEU A 150 7.47 33.46 -1.09
CA LEU A 150 6.48 32.61 -0.41
C LEU A 150 5.11 32.63 -1.11
N ARG A 151 4.64 33.80 -1.55
CA ARG A 151 3.39 33.94 -2.32
C ARG A 151 3.42 33.22 -3.66
N LYS A 152 4.58 33.17 -4.33
CA LYS A 152 4.77 32.41 -5.56
C LYS A 152 4.87 30.91 -5.29
N ARG A 153 5.54 30.50 -4.21
CA ARG A 153 5.76 29.08 -3.86
C ARG A 153 4.48 28.38 -3.40
N TRP A 154 3.63 29.05 -2.63
CA TRP A 154 2.38 28.50 -2.10
C TRP A 154 1.48 27.84 -3.17
N PRO A 155 1.04 28.51 -4.24
CA PRO A 155 0.16 27.90 -5.23
C PRO A 155 0.83 26.76 -6.02
N LEU A 156 2.17 26.73 -6.10
CA LEU A 156 2.92 25.64 -6.70
C LEU A 156 2.89 24.39 -5.80
N LEU A 157 3.09 24.56 -4.49
CA LEU A 157 3.00 23.48 -3.52
C LEU A 157 1.60 22.86 -3.47
N VAL A 158 0.55 23.70 -3.44
CA VAL A 158 -0.85 23.21 -3.45
C VAL A 158 -1.14 22.43 -4.72
N LYS A 159 -0.64 22.89 -5.88
CA LYS A 159 -0.78 22.16 -7.15
C LYS A 159 -0.07 20.81 -7.09
N GLU A 160 1.20 20.79 -6.68
CA GLU A 160 2.01 19.57 -6.59
C GLU A 160 1.36 18.54 -5.65
N LEU A 161 0.88 18.98 -4.48
CA LEU A 161 0.18 18.11 -3.54
C LEU A 161 -1.10 17.50 -4.12
N ASN A 162 -1.88 18.30 -4.87
CA ASN A 162 -3.06 17.81 -5.56
C ASN A 162 -2.72 16.83 -6.69
N ASP A 163 -1.62 17.06 -7.40
CA ASP A 163 -1.17 16.15 -8.45
C ASP A 163 -0.70 14.81 -7.85
N ILE A 164 0.02 14.83 -6.72
CA ILE A 164 0.43 13.62 -5.99
C ILE A 164 -0.78 12.87 -5.44
N SER A 165 -1.77 13.56 -4.87
CA SER A 165 -2.97 12.90 -4.35
C SER A 165 -3.84 12.28 -5.44
N LEU A 166 -3.94 12.93 -6.61
CA LEU A 166 -4.60 12.35 -7.79
C LEU A 166 -3.88 11.09 -8.26
N TYR A 167 -2.54 11.10 -8.30
CA TYR A 167 -1.76 9.91 -8.62
C TYR A 167 -2.02 8.76 -7.65
N ILE A 168 -2.03 9.06 -6.34
CA ILE A 168 -2.39 8.08 -5.29
C ILE A 168 -3.79 7.52 -5.56
N ARG A 169 -4.79 8.39 -5.76
CA ARG A 169 -6.18 8.00 -6.06
C ARG A 169 -6.30 7.09 -7.28
N ASP A 170 -5.62 7.42 -8.37
CA ASP A 170 -5.63 6.62 -9.60
C ASP A 170 -4.97 5.24 -9.38
N GLY A 171 -3.92 5.19 -8.56
CA GLY A 171 -3.34 3.93 -8.10
C GLY A 171 -4.34 3.10 -7.31
N LEU A 172 -5.04 3.71 -6.35
CA LEU A 172 -6.08 3.06 -5.55
C LEU A 172 -7.21 2.51 -6.43
N ALA A 173 -7.72 3.27 -7.39
CA ALA A 173 -8.76 2.81 -8.30
C ALA A 173 -8.34 1.55 -9.10
N LYS A 174 -7.07 1.48 -9.54
CA LYS A 174 -6.54 0.28 -10.20
C LYS A 174 -6.49 -0.92 -9.27
N ILE A 175 -6.16 -0.71 -8.00
CA ILE A 175 -6.13 -1.76 -6.99
C ILE A 175 -7.55 -2.25 -6.68
N THR A 176 -8.53 -1.34 -6.56
CA THR A 176 -9.95 -1.68 -6.41
C THR A 176 -10.41 -2.61 -7.54
N ASN A 177 -10.20 -2.23 -8.79
CA ASN A 177 -10.57 -3.04 -9.95
C ASN A 177 -9.86 -4.41 -9.96
N LEU A 178 -8.59 -4.45 -9.53
CA LEU A 178 -7.83 -5.69 -9.44
C LEU A 178 -8.39 -6.63 -8.36
N CYS A 179 -8.78 -6.10 -7.20
CA CYS A 179 -9.43 -6.89 -6.16
C CYS A 179 -10.79 -7.43 -6.63
N GLU A 180 -11.62 -6.63 -7.32
CA GLU A 180 -12.91 -7.08 -7.88
C GLU A 180 -12.74 -8.21 -8.90
N ALA A 181 -11.77 -8.06 -9.81
CA ALA A 181 -11.43 -9.11 -10.77
C ALA A 181 -10.92 -10.39 -10.08
N ALA A 182 -10.11 -10.24 -9.03
CA ALA A 182 -9.60 -11.35 -8.25
C ALA A 182 -10.73 -12.10 -7.52
N ILE A 183 -11.64 -11.38 -6.84
CA ILE A 183 -12.81 -11.96 -6.18
C ILE A 183 -13.68 -12.71 -7.19
N THR A 184 -13.97 -12.10 -8.34
CA THR A 184 -14.76 -12.75 -9.41
C THR A 184 -14.09 -14.03 -9.90
N THR A 185 -12.77 -14.03 -10.05
CA THR A 185 -11.99 -15.20 -10.45
C THR A 185 -12.02 -16.30 -9.40
N LEU A 186 -11.86 -15.95 -8.11
CA LEU A 186 -11.93 -16.91 -7.00
C LEU A 186 -13.31 -17.59 -6.94
N VAL A 187 -14.40 -16.81 -7.04
CA VAL A 187 -15.77 -17.35 -7.09
C VAL A 187 -15.95 -18.25 -8.30
N SER A 188 -15.44 -17.88 -9.47
CA SER A 188 -15.54 -18.71 -10.67
C SER A 188 -14.81 -20.05 -10.52
N LEU A 189 -13.59 -20.04 -9.98
CA LEU A 189 -12.81 -21.26 -9.71
C LEU A 189 -13.51 -22.16 -8.69
N GLN A 190 -14.08 -21.56 -7.64
CA GLN A 190 -14.86 -22.28 -6.63
C GLN A 190 -16.10 -22.97 -7.23
N VAL A 191 -16.86 -22.26 -8.09
CA VAL A 191 -18.09 -22.79 -8.70
C VAL A 191 -17.78 -23.88 -9.73
N LYS A 192 -16.77 -23.69 -10.58
CA LYS A 192 -16.40 -24.69 -11.59
C LYS A 192 -15.87 -25.98 -10.96
N GLY A 193 -15.06 -25.86 -9.91
CA GLY A 193 -14.56 -27.02 -9.16
C GLY A 193 -13.59 -27.93 -9.91
N GLU A 194 -13.29 -27.68 -11.19
CA GLU A 194 -12.50 -28.56 -12.06
C GLU A 194 -11.16 -28.98 -11.43
N LYS A 195 -10.35 -28.01 -10.98
CA LYS A 195 -9.07 -28.33 -10.34
C LYS A 195 -9.24 -29.04 -9.00
N LYS A 196 -10.30 -28.74 -8.24
CA LYS A 196 -10.58 -29.43 -6.97
C LYS A 196 -10.93 -30.89 -7.22
N ASP A 197 -11.75 -31.16 -8.23
CA ASP A 197 -12.16 -32.51 -8.59
C ASP A 197 -10.96 -33.32 -9.14
N GLU A 198 -10.07 -32.68 -9.91
CA GLU A 198 -8.78 -33.26 -10.32
C GLU A 198 -7.92 -33.66 -9.12
N LEU A 199 -7.76 -32.79 -8.13
CA LEU A 199 -6.98 -33.07 -6.91
C LEU A 199 -7.58 -34.22 -6.07
N VAL A 200 -8.91 -34.33 -6.03
CA VAL A 200 -9.60 -35.45 -5.39
C VAL A 200 -9.36 -36.76 -6.14
N GLU A 201 -9.35 -36.75 -7.47
CA GLU A 201 -9.02 -37.94 -8.26
C GLU A 201 -7.55 -38.34 -8.14
N ASP A 202 -6.64 -37.38 -8.02
CA ASP A 202 -5.24 -37.64 -7.70
C ASP A 202 -5.06 -38.31 -6.34
N LEU A 203 -5.77 -37.82 -5.32
CA LEU A 203 -5.81 -38.44 -4.00
C LEU A 203 -6.29 -39.89 -4.09
N LYS A 204 -7.41 -40.14 -4.78
CA LYS A 204 -7.91 -41.52 -5.00
C LYS A 204 -6.90 -42.37 -5.75
N ARG A 205 -6.19 -41.82 -6.74
CA ARG A 205 -5.15 -42.53 -7.51
C ARG A 205 -4.00 -42.96 -6.61
N HIS A 206 -3.50 -42.07 -5.75
CA HIS A 206 -2.44 -42.38 -4.79
C HIS A 206 -2.77 -43.61 -3.94
N TYR A 207 -4.00 -43.68 -3.42
CA TYR A 207 -4.43 -44.82 -2.60
C TYR A 207 -4.70 -46.10 -3.42
N ARG A 208 -5.17 -45.98 -4.67
CA ARG A 208 -5.28 -47.14 -5.58
C ARG A 208 -3.90 -47.72 -5.90
N ASP A 209 -2.90 -46.88 -6.11
CA ASP A 209 -1.53 -47.31 -6.35
C ASP A 209 -0.95 -48.00 -5.10
N ARG A 210 -1.19 -47.46 -3.90
CA ARG A 210 -0.81 -48.11 -2.63
C ARG A 210 -1.41 -49.51 -2.47
N VAL A 211 -2.71 -49.68 -2.74
CA VAL A 211 -3.36 -51.00 -2.71
C VAL A 211 -2.73 -51.96 -3.71
N ARG A 212 -2.37 -51.48 -4.91
CA ARG A 212 -1.68 -52.30 -5.92
C ARG A 212 -0.30 -52.74 -5.42
N ASP A 213 0.42 -51.87 -4.72
CA ASP A 213 1.74 -52.20 -4.17
C ASP A 213 1.62 -53.21 -3.01
N ASP A 214 0.63 -53.05 -2.12
CA ASP A 214 0.34 -53.99 -1.03
C ASP A 214 -0.02 -55.40 -1.57
N LEU A 215 -0.78 -55.45 -2.68
CA LEU A 215 -1.13 -56.69 -3.38
C LEU A 215 0.11 -57.44 -3.93
N GLN A 216 1.22 -56.74 -4.20
CA GLN A 216 2.47 -57.39 -4.63
C GLN A 216 3.20 -58.06 -3.46
N VAL A 217 2.95 -57.60 -2.23
CA VAL A 217 3.58 -58.13 -1.01
C VAL A 217 2.77 -59.28 -0.41
N GLY A 218 1.45 -59.32 -0.63
CA GLY A 218 0.60 -60.42 -0.18
C GLY A 218 -0.90 -60.21 -0.41
N PRO A 219 -1.75 -61.18 -0.03
CA PRO A 219 -3.19 -61.04 -0.17
C PRO A 219 -3.74 -59.94 0.74
N VAL A 220 -4.51 -59.02 0.15
CA VAL A 220 -5.16 -57.91 0.86
C VAL A 220 -6.55 -58.33 1.34
N THR A 221 -6.89 -58.02 2.60
CA THR A 221 -8.18 -58.40 3.19
C THR A 221 -9.31 -57.46 2.75
N LYS A 222 -10.55 -57.95 2.82
CA LYS A 222 -11.74 -57.13 2.52
C LYS A 222 -11.91 -56.02 3.54
N GLU A 223 -11.58 -56.29 4.80
CA GLU A 223 -11.62 -55.32 5.91
C GLU A 223 -10.67 -54.15 5.64
N TYR A 224 -9.45 -54.44 5.16
CA TYR A 224 -8.48 -53.40 4.79
C TYR A 224 -8.97 -52.53 3.64
N LEU A 225 -9.56 -53.13 2.59
CA LEU A 225 -10.12 -52.37 1.47
C LEU A 225 -11.28 -51.46 1.91
N ALA A 226 -12.16 -51.96 2.79
CA ALA A 226 -13.25 -51.16 3.35
C ALA A 226 -12.74 -49.99 4.20
N GLN A 227 -11.70 -50.22 5.01
CA GLN A 227 -11.05 -49.18 5.80
C GLN A 227 -10.45 -48.10 4.90
N LEU A 228 -9.65 -48.48 3.90
CA LEU A 228 -9.04 -47.53 2.96
C LEU A 228 -10.08 -46.74 2.16
N GLN A 229 -11.19 -47.35 1.77
CA GLN A 229 -12.29 -46.63 1.12
C GLN A 229 -12.88 -45.56 2.06
N GLY A 230 -13.07 -45.88 3.34
CA GLY A 230 -13.49 -44.93 4.36
C GLY A 230 -12.49 -43.79 4.54
N GLU A 231 -11.20 -44.10 4.62
CA GLU A 231 -10.11 -43.12 4.74
C GLU A 231 -10.06 -42.18 3.53
N VAL A 232 -10.10 -42.71 2.30
CA VAL A 232 -10.10 -41.90 1.08
C VAL A 232 -11.32 -40.99 0.99
N ALA A 233 -12.50 -41.47 1.39
CA ALA A 233 -13.71 -40.67 1.44
C ALA A 233 -13.58 -39.52 2.44
N ALA A 234 -13.07 -39.80 3.65
CA ALA A 234 -12.84 -38.79 4.69
C ALA A 234 -11.82 -37.74 4.24
N LEU A 235 -10.68 -38.17 3.66
CA LEU A 235 -9.64 -37.26 3.15
C LEU A 235 -10.15 -36.42 1.98
N SER A 236 -10.96 -36.99 1.07
CA SER A 236 -11.55 -36.24 -0.04
C SER A 236 -12.49 -35.13 0.46
N GLN A 237 -13.25 -35.41 1.52
CA GLN A 237 -14.13 -34.43 2.16
C GLN A 237 -13.32 -33.34 2.89
N GLN A 238 -12.27 -33.74 3.62
CA GLN A 238 -11.36 -32.81 4.29
C GLN A 238 -10.64 -31.90 3.30
N LEU A 239 -10.15 -32.45 2.17
CA LEU A 239 -9.54 -31.66 1.09
C LEU A 239 -10.53 -30.64 0.53
N SER A 240 -11.75 -31.08 0.20
CA SER A 240 -12.78 -30.19 -0.35
C SER A 240 -13.14 -29.05 0.62
N SER A 241 -13.30 -29.37 1.91
CA SER A 241 -13.57 -28.38 2.96
C SER A 241 -12.40 -27.42 3.16
N GLY A 242 -11.16 -27.93 3.21
CA GLY A 242 -9.96 -27.12 3.37
C GLY A 242 -9.73 -26.16 2.20
N VAL A 243 -9.93 -26.62 0.96
CA VAL A 243 -9.88 -25.79 -0.24
C VAL A 243 -10.93 -24.67 -0.18
N LEU A 244 -12.16 -25.00 0.22
CA LEU A 244 -13.22 -24.01 0.36
C LEU A 244 -12.87 -22.93 1.40
N GLN A 245 -12.32 -23.33 2.54
CA GLN A 245 -11.82 -22.39 3.56
C GLN A 245 -10.69 -21.51 3.03
N ASP A 246 -9.79 -22.06 2.19
CA ASP A 246 -8.72 -21.28 1.58
C ASP A 246 -9.27 -20.23 0.60
N PHE A 247 -10.29 -20.58 -0.19
CA PHE A 247 -11.00 -19.63 -1.05
C PHE A 247 -11.64 -18.50 -0.24
N TYR A 248 -12.39 -18.82 0.81
CA TYR A 248 -13.03 -17.80 1.65
C TYR A 248 -12.02 -16.87 2.30
N PHE A 249 -10.93 -17.42 2.85
CA PHE A 249 -9.86 -16.61 3.44
C PHE A 249 -9.24 -15.64 2.42
N MET A 250 -8.91 -16.11 1.21
CA MET A 250 -8.33 -15.26 0.18
C MET A 250 -9.32 -14.20 -0.31
N THR A 251 -10.59 -14.55 -0.49
CA THR A 251 -11.66 -13.61 -0.86
C THR A 251 -11.81 -12.51 0.19
N GLU A 252 -11.87 -12.88 1.47
CA GLU A 252 -11.99 -11.93 2.58
C GLU A 252 -10.80 -10.95 2.61
N LEU A 253 -9.58 -11.44 2.37
CA LEU A 253 -8.41 -10.55 2.27
C LEU A 253 -8.52 -9.56 1.10
N TYR A 254 -8.99 -9.99 -0.08
CA TYR A 254 -9.24 -9.08 -1.20
C TYR A 254 -10.33 -8.05 -0.89
N GLU A 255 -11.40 -8.47 -0.20
CA GLU A 255 -12.49 -7.58 0.23
C GLU A 255 -11.99 -6.53 1.23
N GLN A 256 -11.17 -6.93 2.22
CA GLN A 256 -10.58 -6.00 3.18
C GLN A 256 -9.69 -4.95 2.48
N ILE A 257 -8.86 -5.38 1.53
CA ILE A 257 -8.02 -4.47 0.74
C ILE A 257 -8.90 -3.55 -0.12
N HIS A 258 -9.89 -4.11 -0.81
CA HIS A 258 -10.82 -3.38 -1.66
C HIS A 258 -11.52 -2.27 -0.87
N GLU A 259 -12.11 -2.61 0.27
CA GLU A 259 -12.87 -1.66 1.09
C GLU A 259 -11.96 -0.54 1.62
N HIS A 260 -10.79 -0.88 2.15
CA HIS A 260 -9.82 0.10 2.66
C HIS A 260 -9.37 1.10 1.58
N VAL A 261 -9.05 0.58 0.39
CA VAL A 261 -8.59 1.35 -0.76
C VAL A 261 -9.74 2.20 -1.34
N ASN A 262 -10.93 1.64 -1.47
CA ASN A 262 -12.11 2.31 -2.04
C ASN A 262 -12.59 3.48 -1.15
N GLN A 263 -12.68 3.26 0.18
CA GLN A 263 -13.02 4.33 1.13
C GLN A 263 -12.01 5.49 1.06
N SER A 264 -10.72 5.17 1.00
CA SER A 264 -9.65 6.17 0.92
C SER A 264 -9.67 6.93 -0.41
N SER A 265 -9.88 6.22 -1.52
CA SER A 265 -10.02 6.78 -2.88
C SER A 265 -11.16 7.80 -2.95
N ALA A 266 -12.35 7.44 -2.47
CA ALA A 266 -13.52 8.33 -2.46
C ALA A 266 -13.30 9.60 -1.62
N ARG A 267 -12.62 9.48 -0.47
CA ARG A 267 -12.27 10.62 0.39
C ARG A 267 -11.26 11.54 -0.29
N ILE A 268 -10.22 10.99 -0.91
CA ILE A 268 -9.23 11.75 -1.67
C ILE A 268 -9.91 12.50 -2.82
N GLU A 269 -10.78 11.84 -3.58
CA GLU A 269 -11.47 12.46 -4.71
C GLU A 269 -12.35 13.64 -4.29
N LYS A 270 -13.10 13.48 -3.20
CA LYS A 270 -13.91 14.56 -2.62
C LYS A 270 -13.06 15.76 -2.20
N LEU A 271 -11.89 15.52 -1.59
CA LEU A 271 -10.98 16.59 -1.16
C LEU A 271 -10.32 17.28 -2.35
N ASN A 272 -9.84 16.52 -3.33
CA ASN A 272 -9.25 17.07 -4.56
C ASN A 272 -10.25 17.94 -5.33
N SER A 273 -11.52 17.51 -5.42
CA SER A 273 -12.58 18.31 -6.04
C SER A 273 -12.81 19.64 -5.32
N ARG A 274 -12.75 19.66 -3.98
CA ARG A 274 -12.84 20.89 -3.17
C ARG A 274 -11.64 21.81 -3.39
N ILE A 275 -10.43 21.25 -3.45
CA ILE A 275 -9.19 22.01 -3.72
C ILE A 275 -9.21 22.61 -5.13
N ALA A 276 -9.71 21.87 -6.13
CA ALA A 276 -9.84 22.35 -7.50
C ALA A 276 -10.91 23.43 -7.66
N ALA A 277 -12.04 23.32 -6.94
CA ALA A 277 -13.12 24.30 -6.98
C ALA A 277 -12.82 25.57 -6.16
N GLY A 278 -11.92 25.50 -5.18
CA GLY A 278 -11.52 26.62 -4.34
C GLY A 278 -10.75 27.68 -5.12
N LYS A 279 -11.16 28.95 -5.00
CA LYS A 279 -10.30 30.08 -5.40
C LYS A 279 -9.15 30.14 -4.41
N ARG A 280 -7.91 29.92 -4.86
CA ARG A 280 -6.67 29.92 -4.07
C ARG A 280 -6.34 31.33 -3.53
N GLN A 281 -7.12 31.77 -2.56
CA GLN A 281 -7.06 33.13 -1.99
C GLN A 281 -6.73 33.14 -0.50
N ASP A 282 -6.88 32.00 0.19
CA ASP A 282 -6.63 31.87 1.63
C ASP A 282 -5.67 30.71 1.94
N LEU A 283 -4.47 31.05 2.42
CA LEU A 283 -3.41 30.09 2.78
C LEU A 283 -3.86 29.14 3.88
N GLU A 284 -4.63 29.63 4.86
CA GLU A 284 -5.08 28.80 5.98
C GLU A 284 -6.20 27.85 5.54
N ALA A 285 -7.04 28.25 4.59
CA ALA A 285 -7.99 27.34 3.95
C ALA A 285 -7.27 26.22 3.20
N ASP A 286 -6.26 26.56 2.38
CA ASP A 286 -5.47 25.56 1.64
C ASP A 286 -4.73 24.61 2.59
N LYS A 287 -4.04 25.14 3.62
CA LYS A 287 -3.39 24.32 4.65
C LYS A 287 -4.36 23.36 5.33
N ARG A 288 -5.57 23.81 5.69
CA ARG A 288 -6.59 22.93 6.30
C ARG A 288 -7.00 21.80 5.37
N MET A 289 -7.28 22.09 4.09
CA MET A 289 -7.65 21.06 3.12
C MET A 289 -6.52 20.05 2.88
N ILE A 290 -5.28 20.52 2.75
CA ILE A 290 -4.10 19.64 2.62
C ILE A 290 -3.87 18.82 3.89
N ARG A 291 -4.13 19.37 5.07
CA ARG A 291 -4.03 18.63 6.33
C ARG A 291 -5.08 17.52 6.43
N GLU A 292 -6.32 17.78 6.00
CA GLU A 292 -7.35 16.75 5.86
C GLU A 292 -6.89 15.63 4.91
N LEU A 293 -6.34 16.01 3.75
CA LEU A 293 -5.83 15.07 2.74
C LEU A 293 -4.65 14.24 3.26
N ASN A 294 -3.71 14.87 3.98
CA ASN A 294 -2.61 14.20 4.64
C ASN A 294 -3.10 13.20 5.69
N GLY A 295 -4.18 13.53 6.41
CA GLY A 295 -4.82 12.61 7.36
C GLY A 295 -5.37 11.36 6.69
N VAL A 296 -6.00 11.50 5.52
CA VAL A 296 -6.49 10.35 4.73
C VAL A 296 -5.33 9.49 4.23
N ILE A 297 -4.28 10.11 3.68
CA ILE A 297 -3.09 9.39 3.20
C ILE A 297 -2.33 8.71 4.36
N ALA A 298 -2.26 9.33 5.53
CA ALA A 298 -1.65 8.73 6.71
C ALA A 298 -2.45 7.50 7.20
N ALA A 299 -3.78 7.56 7.19
CA ALA A 299 -4.63 6.42 7.53
C ALA A 299 -4.46 5.25 6.54
N LEU A 300 -4.25 5.56 5.26
CA LEU A 300 -4.06 4.57 4.19
C LEU A 300 -2.81 3.70 4.40
N VAL A 301 -1.74 4.26 4.95
CA VAL A 301 -0.47 3.56 5.27
C VAL A 301 -0.36 3.11 6.73
N SER A 302 -1.41 3.33 7.53
CA SER A 302 -1.43 2.91 8.93
C SER A 302 -1.47 1.38 9.05
N PRO A 303 -1.15 0.80 10.22
CA PRO A 303 -1.15 -0.64 10.41
C PRO A 303 -2.52 -1.24 10.03
N LEU A 304 -2.52 -2.11 9.02
CA LEU A 304 -3.71 -2.84 8.62
C LEU A 304 -3.82 -4.14 9.44
N PRO A 305 -5.00 -4.48 9.95
CA PRO A 305 -5.21 -5.65 10.78
C PRO A 305 -5.30 -6.93 9.92
N PHE A 306 -4.33 -7.13 9.03
CA PHE A 306 -4.21 -8.40 8.31
C PHE A 306 -3.65 -9.43 9.28
N GLU A 307 -4.54 -10.10 10.01
CA GLU A 307 -4.14 -11.16 10.91
C GLU A 307 -3.76 -12.41 10.11
N SER A 308 -2.48 -12.75 10.11
CA SER A 308 -2.09 -14.14 9.87
C SER A 308 -2.41 -14.91 11.15
N GLY A 309 -3.55 -15.62 11.18
CA GLY A 309 -3.80 -16.61 12.21
C GLY A 309 -2.56 -17.50 12.35
N GLY A 310 -2.02 -17.58 13.58
CA GLY A 310 -0.77 -18.28 13.89
C GLY A 310 -0.73 -19.68 13.29
N GLY A 311 0.45 -20.07 12.80
CA GLY A 311 0.66 -21.20 11.91
C GLY A 311 0.09 -22.52 12.41
N THR A 312 -0.56 -23.25 11.50
CA THR A 312 -0.65 -24.71 11.60
C THR A 312 0.78 -25.26 11.54
N ALA A 313 1.19 -25.95 12.61
CA ALA A 313 2.45 -26.70 12.65
C ALA A 313 2.61 -27.60 11.41
N GLU A 314 3.85 -27.97 11.07
CA GLU A 314 4.08 -28.94 10.01
C GLU A 314 3.26 -30.21 10.27
N PRO A 315 2.55 -30.74 9.25
CA PRO A 315 1.75 -31.94 9.40
C PRO A 315 2.62 -33.12 9.84
N ALA A 316 2.27 -33.71 10.99
CA ALA A 316 3.04 -34.79 11.60
C ALA A 316 2.74 -36.13 10.93
N GLU A 317 1.49 -36.32 10.49
CA GLU A 317 1.02 -37.57 9.90
C GLU A 317 1.11 -37.56 8.36
N GLN A 318 1.35 -38.72 7.75
CA GLN A 318 1.50 -38.86 6.30
C GLN A 318 0.23 -38.46 5.53
N GLN A 319 -0.95 -38.69 6.12
CA GLN A 319 -2.24 -38.30 5.53
C GLN A 319 -2.39 -36.77 5.50
N GLU A 320 -2.00 -36.09 6.58
CA GLU A 320 -2.00 -34.63 6.66
C GLU A 320 -1.02 -34.00 5.65
N LYS A 321 0.12 -34.64 5.39
CA LYS A 321 1.08 -34.20 4.36
C LYS A 321 0.47 -34.21 2.96
N ILE A 322 -0.24 -35.28 2.58
CA ILE A 322 -0.90 -35.37 1.27
C ILE A 322 -1.97 -34.28 1.13
N LEU A 323 -2.78 -34.07 2.17
CA LEU A 323 -3.79 -33.00 2.16
C LEU A 323 -3.16 -31.62 2.02
N PHE A 324 -2.08 -31.38 2.77
CA PHE A 324 -1.34 -30.12 2.69
C PHE A 324 -0.77 -29.87 1.29
N GLU A 325 -0.14 -30.87 0.68
CA GLU A 325 0.40 -30.77 -0.68
C GLU A 325 -0.68 -30.48 -1.71
N LYS A 326 -1.84 -31.14 -1.62
CA LYS A 326 -2.95 -30.91 -2.55
C LYS A 326 -3.61 -29.55 -2.35
N ARG A 327 -3.73 -29.07 -1.11
CA ARG A 327 -4.17 -27.68 -0.85
C ARG A 327 -3.17 -26.66 -1.39
N ARG A 328 -1.87 -26.91 -1.23
CA ARG A 328 -0.80 -26.07 -1.81
C ARG A 328 -0.91 -25.99 -3.32
N GLU A 329 -1.09 -27.14 -3.98
CA GLU A 329 -1.30 -27.20 -5.43
C GLU A 329 -2.50 -26.37 -5.89
N MET A 330 -3.62 -26.40 -5.13
CA MET A 330 -4.78 -25.55 -5.40
C MET A 330 -4.45 -24.05 -5.27
N VAL A 331 -3.80 -23.63 -4.19
CA VAL A 331 -3.47 -22.21 -3.98
C VAL A 331 -2.48 -21.72 -5.04
N ASP A 332 -1.50 -22.52 -5.42
CA ASP A 332 -0.57 -22.19 -6.49
C ASP A 332 -1.31 -22.04 -7.84
N HIS A 333 -2.24 -22.96 -8.14
CA HIS A 333 -3.11 -22.86 -9.32
C HIS A 333 -3.95 -21.57 -9.30
N VAL A 334 -4.54 -21.21 -8.16
CA VAL A 334 -5.32 -19.96 -8.01
C VAL A 334 -4.46 -18.75 -8.35
N PHE A 335 -3.25 -18.64 -7.80
CA PHE A 335 -2.37 -17.51 -8.10
C PHE A 335 -1.90 -17.49 -9.56
N ASP A 336 -1.68 -18.65 -10.19
CA ASP A 336 -1.35 -18.72 -11.61
C ASP A 336 -2.50 -18.24 -12.49
N VAL A 337 -3.75 -18.58 -12.15
CA VAL A 337 -4.95 -18.09 -12.86
C VAL A 337 -5.11 -16.58 -12.65
N LEU A 338 -4.96 -16.10 -11.42
CA LEU A 338 -5.05 -14.67 -11.08
C LEU A 338 -4.01 -13.84 -11.83
N LYS A 339 -2.76 -14.31 -11.91
CA LYS A 339 -1.70 -13.63 -12.68
C LYS A 339 -2.02 -13.54 -14.18
N LYS A 340 -2.71 -14.55 -14.73
CA LYS A 340 -3.11 -14.60 -16.16
C LYS A 340 -4.36 -13.78 -16.45
N SER A 341 -5.25 -13.58 -15.48
CA SER A 341 -6.49 -12.81 -15.65
C SER A 341 -6.28 -11.29 -15.62
N VAL A 342 -5.09 -10.82 -15.22
CA VAL A 342 -4.70 -9.41 -15.36
C VAL A 342 -4.48 -9.08 -16.84
N VAL A 343 -5.56 -8.79 -17.56
CA VAL A 343 -5.48 -8.17 -18.89
C VAL A 343 -4.97 -6.74 -18.69
N PRO A 344 -3.85 -6.33 -19.33
CA PRO A 344 -3.41 -4.94 -19.26
C PRO A 344 -4.53 -4.04 -19.82
N PRO A 345 -4.83 -2.89 -19.22
CA PRO A 345 -5.83 -1.98 -19.78
C PRO A 345 -5.48 -1.70 -21.23
N ALA A 346 -6.46 -1.86 -22.12
CA ALA A 346 -6.33 -1.56 -23.54
C ALA A 346 -5.74 -0.16 -23.69
N LYS A 347 -4.69 -0.05 -24.50
CA LYS A 347 -3.97 1.19 -24.78
C LYS A 347 -4.85 2.24 -25.41
#